data_AF-A0A0H1RIE1-F1
#
_entry.id   AF-A0A0H1RIE1-F1
#
_cell.length_a   1.000
_cell.length_b   1.000
_cell.length_c   1.000
_cell.angle_alpha   90.00
_cell.angle_beta   90.00
_cell.angle_gamma   90.00
#
_symmetry.space_group_name_H-M   'P 1'
#
loop_
_entity.id
_entity.type
_entity.pdbx_description
1 polymer ?
#
loop_
_entity_poly.entity_id
_entity_poly.type
_entity_poly.pdbx_seq_one_letter_code
_entity_poly.pdbx_strand_id
1 'polypeptide(L)' 'MADALPDRLSTNPNSPYYNEELLAKGVGIRFNGAEKTNVDEYCVSEGWVRVIAGTAKDRFGNPMTIKLKGKVEPYLQEKA' A
#
# COMPACT_ATOMS: atom_id res chain seq x y z
N MET A 1 -11.88 1.52 19.78
CA MET A 1 -11.33 2.75 19.16
C MET A 1 -10.71 2.32 17.85
N ALA A 2 -11.06 2.95 16.73
CA ALA A 2 -10.70 2.51 15.38
C ALA A 2 -9.23 2.06 15.29
N ASP A 3 -8.99 0.85 14.80
CA ASP A 3 -7.69 0.40 14.28
C ASP A 3 -7.31 1.29 13.09
N ALA A 4 -6.96 2.54 13.40
CA ALA A 4 -6.71 3.58 12.43
C ALA A 4 -5.39 3.23 11.72
N LEU A 5 -5.53 2.84 10.46
CA LEU A 5 -4.37 2.62 9.59
C LEU A 5 -3.56 3.92 9.50
N PRO A 6 -2.23 3.82 9.43
CA PRO A 6 -1.37 4.98 9.35
C PRO A 6 -1.64 5.75 8.06
N ASP A 7 -1.35 7.05 8.10
CA ASP A 7 -1.48 7.92 6.92
C ASP A 7 -0.68 7.41 5.72
N ARG A 8 0.51 6.85 5.99
CA ARG A 8 1.40 6.27 5.00
C ARG A 8 1.90 4.91 5.48
N LEU A 9 1.86 3.92 4.58
CA LEU A 9 2.39 2.58 4.82
C LEU A 9 3.06 2.07 3.56
N SER A 10 4.18 1.38 3.73
CA SER A 10 4.95 0.74 2.68
C SER A 10 5.09 -0.76 2.95
N THR A 11 5.03 -1.57 1.90
CA THR A 11 5.39 -3.00 1.96
C THR A 11 6.90 -3.22 1.84
N ASN A 12 7.66 -2.20 1.46
CA ASN A 12 9.10 -2.31 1.27
C ASN A 12 9.84 -2.13 2.61
N PRO A 13 10.60 -3.14 3.09
CA PRO A 13 11.31 -3.07 4.38
C PRO A 13 12.39 -1.97 4.46
N ASN A 14 12.82 -1.44 3.31
CA ASN A 14 13.79 -0.34 3.26
C ASN A 14 13.12 1.05 3.38
N SER A 15 11.79 1.13 3.38
CA SER A 15 11.05 2.38 3.53
C SER A 15 10.91 2.74 5.01
N PRO A 16 11.01 4.02 5.40
CA PRO A 16 10.76 4.45 6.78
C PRO A 16 9.29 4.28 7.20
N TYR A 17 8.40 3.98 6.25
CA TYR A 17 6.97 3.73 6.48
C TYR A 17 6.62 2.24 6.46
N TYR A 18 7.62 1.36 6.58
CA TYR A 18 7.42 -0.08 6.70
C TYR A 18 6.92 -0.44 8.11
N ASN A 19 5.91 -1.30 8.19
CA ASN A 19 5.41 -1.85 9.45
C ASN A 19 4.97 -3.30 9.26
N GLU A 20 5.82 -4.25 9.67
CA GLU A 20 5.57 -5.68 9.52
C GLU A 20 4.31 -6.14 10.27
N GLU A 21 4.12 -5.69 11.51
CA GLU A 21 2.98 -6.10 12.34
C GLU A 21 1.65 -5.73 11.71
N LEU A 22 1.58 -4.53 11.10
CA LEU A 22 0.38 -4.07 10.43
C LEU A 22 0.15 -4.80 9.10
N LEU A 23 1.22 -5.04 8.33
CA LEU A 23 1.14 -5.80 7.09
C LEU A 23 0.70 -7.24 7.34
N ALA A 24 1.16 -7.85 8.44
CA ALA A 24 0.77 -9.20 8.85
C ALA A 24 -0.73 -9.32 9.16
N LYS A 25 -1.35 -8.25 9.67
CA LYS A 25 -2.81 -8.18 9.90
C LYS A 25 -3.63 -8.18 8.59
N GLY A 26 -3.00 -7.91 7.44
CA GLY A 26 -3.66 -7.82 6.15
C GLY A 26 -4.25 -6.43 5.91
N VAL A 27 -3.55 -5.61 5.13
CA VAL A 27 -4.00 -4.27 4.75
C VAL A 27 -4.45 -4.29 3.29
N GLY A 28 -5.73 -3.95 3.06
CA GLY A 28 -6.29 -3.73 1.73
C GLY A 28 -6.47 -2.25 1.44
N ILE A 29 -6.55 -1.88 0.16
CA ILE A 29 -6.71 -0.48 -0.25
C ILE A 29 -7.79 -0.36 -1.31
N ARG A 30 -8.76 0.53 -1.08
CA ARG A 30 -9.67 1.01 -2.11
C ARG A 30 -9.12 2.30 -2.69
N PHE A 31 -8.76 2.26 -3.97
CA PHE A 31 -8.24 3.40 -4.70
C PHE A 31 -9.25 3.85 -5.75
N ASN A 32 -9.75 5.08 -5.63
CA ASN A 32 -10.83 5.63 -6.48
C ASN A 32 -12.05 4.69 -6.58
N GLY A 33 -12.43 4.05 -5.47
CA GLY A 33 -13.55 3.10 -5.42
C GLY A 33 -13.25 1.69 -5.93
N ALA A 34 -12.05 1.44 -6.48
CA ALA A 34 -11.63 0.11 -6.91
C ALA A 34 -10.67 -0.52 -5.89
N GLU A 35 -10.89 -1.79 -5.55
CA GLU A 35 -9.98 -2.52 -4.68
C GLU A 35 -8.64 -2.80 -5.39
N LYS A 36 -7.54 -2.57 -4.67
CA LYS A 36 -6.17 -2.81 -5.13
C LYS A 36 -5.44 -3.65 -4.10
N THR A 37 -4.91 -4.78 -4.55
CA THR A 37 -4.15 -5.74 -3.74
C THR A 37 -2.66 -5.73 -4.07
N ASN A 38 -2.26 -5.03 -5.14
CA ASN A 38 -0.88 -4.91 -5.61
C ASN A 38 -0.27 -3.55 -5.25
N VAL A 39 -0.68 -2.94 -4.15
CA VAL A 39 -0.13 -1.64 -3.69
C VAL A 39 1.15 -1.91 -2.90
N ASP A 40 2.22 -1.27 -3.33
CA ASP A 40 3.52 -1.28 -2.65
C ASP A 40 3.59 -0.21 -1.55
N GLU A 41 2.99 0.96 -1.79
CA GLU A 41 2.97 2.06 -0.81
C GLU A 41 1.74 2.94 -1.02
N TYR A 42 1.21 3.52 0.04
CA TYR A 42 0.14 4.52 -0.07
C TYR A 42 0.38 5.71 0.83
N CYS A 43 -0.18 6.86 0.49
CA CYS A 43 -0.32 8.01 1.38
C CYS A 43 -1.72 8.61 1.25
N VAL A 44 -2.45 8.67 2.35
CA VAL A 44 -3.83 9.15 2.40
C VAL A 44 -3.87 10.68 2.33
N SER A 45 -3.06 11.37 3.15
CA SER A 45 -3.00 12.83 3.18
C SER A 45 -2.61 13.45 1.84
N GLU A 46 -1.64 12.84 1.13
CA GLU A 46 -1.25 13.30 -0.20
C GLU A 46 -2.10 12.69 -1.33
N GLY A 47 -2.98 11.73 -1.03
CA GLY A 47 -3.90 11.12 -1.99
C GLY A 47 -3.22 10.36 -3.13
N TRP A 48 -2.33 9.42 -2.82
CA TRP A 48 -1.69 8.60 -3.86
C TRP A 48 -1.36 7.18 -3.40
N VAL A 49 -1.24 6.27 -4.37
CA VAL A 49 -0.74 4.90 -4.20
C VAL A 49 0.40 4.61 -5.18
N ARG A 50 1.37 3.80 -4.78
CA ARG A 50 2.34 3.15 -5.66
C ARG A 50 1.89 1.73 -5.85
N VAL A 51 1.55 1.37 -7.08
CA VAL A 51 1.13 0.01 -7.44
C VAL A 51 2.26 -0.70 -8.16
N ILE A 52 2.45 -1.99 -7.87
CA ILE A 52 3.37 -2.84 -8.61
C ILE A 52 2.78 -3.07 -10.01
N ALA A 53 3.52 -2.65 -11.03
CA ALA A 53 3.11 -2.72 -12.42
C ALA A 53 3.66 -3.99 -13.09
N GLY A 54 2.92 -5.09 -12.96
CA GLY A 54 3.29 -6.38 -13.53
C GLY A 54 4.44 -7.06 -12.77
N THR A 55 5.19 -7.93 -13.45
CA THR A 55 6.25 -8.75 -12.83
C THR A 55 7.65 -8.19 -13.04
N ALA A 56 7.77 -7.04 -13.70
CA ALA A 56 9.06 -6.44 -14.04
C ALA A 56 9.76 -5.92 -12.78
N LYS A 57 11.09 -6.11 -12.73
CA LYS A 57 11.95 -5.66 -11.64
C LYS A 57 12.98 -4.66 -12.15
N ASP A 58 13.42 -3.76 -11.28
CA ASP A 58 14.53 -2.86 -11.55
C ASP A 58 15.90 -3.59 -11.50
N ARG A 59 16.99 -2.85 -11.71
CA ARG A 59 18.37 -3.40 -11.68
C ARG A 59 18.81 -3.92 -10.32
N PHE A 60 18.10 -3.56 -9.25
CA PHE A 60 18.35 -3.97 -7.87
C PHE A 60 17.40 -5.09 -7.43
N GLY A 61 16.52 -5.56 -8.32
CA GLY A 61 15.55 -6.62 -8.04
C GLY A 61 14.26 -6.14 -7.39
N ASN A 62 14.04 -4.82 -7.24
CA ASN A 62 12.80 -4.30 -6.69
C ASN A 62 11.70 -4.32 -7.76
N PRO A 63 10.44 -4.58 -7.39
CA PRO A 63 9.32 -4.48 -8.32
C PRO A 63 9.23 -3.07 -8.91
N MET A 64 8.93 -2.98 -10.21
CA MET A 64 8.60 -1.70 -10.83
C MET A 64 7.24 -1.21 -10.30
N THR A 65 7.20 0.04 -9.85
CA THR A 65 5.97 0.65 -9.33
C THR A 65 5.55 1.87 -10.15
N ILE A 66 4.25 2.10 -10.22
CA ILE A 66 3.64 3.29 -10.83
C ILE A 66 2.91 4.06 -9.74
N LYS A 67 3.16 5.36 -9.63
CA LYS A 67 2.45 6.25 -8.73
C LYS A 67 1.14 6.71 -9.38
N LEU A 68 0.01 6.41 -8.75
CA LEU A 68 -1.32 6.86 -9.14
C LEU A 68 -1.85 7.84 -8.09
N LYS A 69 -2.43 8.96 -8.52
CA LYS A 69 -3.06 9.95 -7.63
C LYS A 69 -4.58 9.78 -7.63
N GLY A 70 -5.20 9.91 -6.46
CA GLY A 70 -6.63 9.70 -6.28
C GLY A 70 -7.03 9.51 -4.83
N LYS A 71 -8.30 9.20 -4.61
CA LYS A 71 -8.84 8.89 -3.28
C LYS A 71 -8.27 7.55 -2.80
N VAL A 72 -7.65 7.57 -1.62
CA VAL A 72 -7.03 6.40 -0.98
C VAL A 72 -7.80 6.06 0.29
N GLU A 73 -8.36 4.85 0.34
CA GLU A 73 -9.14 4.37 1.48
C GLU A 73 -8.55 3.03 1.95
N PRO A 74 -7.60 3.06 2.90
CA PRO A 74 -7.02 1.84 3.45
C PRO A 74 -8.02 1.20 4.42
N TYR A 75 -8.04 -0.14 4.47
CA TYR A 75 -8.88 -0.91 5.38
C TYR A 75 -8.16 -2.19 5.82
N LEU A 76 -8.49 -2.68 7.02
CA LEU A 76 -8.00 -3.98 7.48
C LEU A 76 -8.85 -5.08 6.85
N GLN A 77 -8.19 -6.06 6.25
CA GLN A 77 -8.85 -7.29 5.86
C GLN A 77 -9.07 -8.10 7.12
N GLU A 78 -10.32 -8.20 7.59
CA GLU A 78 -10.68 -9.26 8.54
C GLU A 78 -10.46 -10.60 7.83
N LYS A 79 -9.28 -11.19 8.02
CA LYS A 79 -9.08 -12.61 7.71
C LYS A 79 -9.96 -13.39 8.67
N ALA A 80 -11.09 -13.88 8.17
CA ALA A 80 -11.89 -14.93 8.80
C ALA A 80 -11.06 -16.22 8.97
#